data_AF-A0A6P8FQL1-F1
#
_entry.id   AF-A0A6P8FQL1-F1
#
_cell.length_a   1.000
_cell.length_b   1.000
_cell.length_c   1.000
_cell.angle_alpha   90.00
_cell.angle_beta   90.00
_cell.angle_gamma   90.00
#
_symmetry.space_group_name_H-M   'P 1'
#
loop_
_entity.id
_entity.type
_entity.pdbx_description
1 polymer ?
#
loop_
_entity_poly.entity_id
_entity_poly.type
_entity_poly.pdbx_seq_one_letter_code
_entity_poly.pdbx_strand_id
1 'polypeptide(L)'
;MPFSCSCKPLLNGDCCMTLSGLTMCKLAIVYSCVCKNNSHDGVADSPASQARHYKSLQALWRKPNANKESVTQLLDLEFEARRAFIDSDVVKQDERHVKIMEAYPCFREIEHLMDELRRILQRDNMDFISEVKERWVEFCKQVQFYGVFKKVLKSPVGMSKAEQAIELMHALPAMFPSASPPPKKMRDASEAFIHVLKEKEDPESFLKKRHLSCPLLLVSATNCILAVGDNPIAEFHNDDLHEGMLYIIALYYALHLTYPKCVSTLLSIIQSEVLGDALHPQDQTSSFKKGLSEMRAFVGN
;
A
#
# COMPACT_ATOMS: atom_id res chain seq x y z
N MET A 1 -26.24 11.66 -12.69
CA MET A 1 -27.63 11.65 -12.20
C MET A 1 -27.62 11.14 -10.77
N PRO A 2 -28.23 11.80 -9.77
CA PRO A 2 -28.13 11.35 -8.40
C PRO A 2 -29.22 10.31 -8.14
N PHE A 3 -28.84 9.05 -7.90
CA PHE A 3 -29.75 8.05 -7.39
C PHE A 3 -29.78 8.14 -5.86
N SER A 4 -30.89 8.69 -5.36
CA SER A 4 -31.29 8.62 -3.95
C SER A 4 -31.66 7.17 -3.62
N CYS A 5 -30.87 6.51 -2.78
CA CYS A 5 -31.23 5.21 -2.20
C CYS A 5 -31.72 5.43 -0.77
N SER A 6 -33.04 5.44 -0.57
CA SER A 6 -33.65 5.50 0.76
C SER A 6 -33.62 4.12 1.42
N CYS A 7 -32.65 3.88 2.30
CA CYS A 7 -32.66 2.73 3.21
C CYS A 7 -33.40 3.08 4.51
N LYS A 8 -34.57 2.47 4.75
CA LYS A 8 -35.25 2.52 6.06
C LYS A 8 -34.47 1.68 7.08
N PRO A 9 -34.26 2.16 8.32
CA PRO A 9 -33.59 1.38 9.36
C PRO A 9 -34.56 0.36 9.97
N LEU A 10 -34.19 -0.92 9.96
CA LEU A 10 -34.76 -1.92 10.85
C LEU A 10 -33.94 -1.90 12.15
N LEU A 11 -34.37 -1.07 13.11
CA LEU A 11 -33.89 -1.11 14.49
C LEU A 11 -35.05 -1.51 15.38
N ASN A 12 -34.97 -2.72 15.94
CA ASN A 12 -35.64 -3.08 17.19
C ASN A 12 -34.68 -3.97 17.96
N GLY A 13 -34.26 -3.49 19.13
CA GLY A 13 -33.41 -4.23 20.06
C GLY A 13 -32.27 -3.37 20.59
N ASP A 14 -32.46 -2.82 21.78
CA ASP A 14 -31.44 -2.12 22.56
C ASP A 14 -30.18 -2.99 22.70
N CYS A 15 -29.10 -2.59 22.04
CA CYS A 15 -27.78 -3.13 22.29
C CYS A 15 -26.81 -1.96 22.36
N CYS A 16 -26.29 -1.73 23.56
CA CYS A 16 -25.23 -0.77 23.84
C CYS A 16 -24.00 -1.18 23.01
N MET A 17 -23.84 -0.59 21.81
CA MET A 17 -22.81 -0.98 20.85
C MET A 17 -21.59 -0.09 21.03
N THR A 18 -20.50 -0.71 21.47
CA THR A 18 -19.14 -0.15 21.40
C THR A 18 -18.77 0.14 19.94
N LEU A 19 -17.75 0.99 19.72
CA LEU A 19 -17.31 1.44 18.39
C LEU A 19 -17.09 0.28 17.39
N SER A 20 -16.71 -0.92 17.88
CA SER A 20 -16.54 -2.14 17.09
C SER A 20 -17.84 -2.73 16.51
N GLY A 21 -18.98 -2.52 17.17
CA GLY A 21 -20.29 -2.95 16.69
C GLY A 21 -20.80 -2.11 15.51
N LEU A 22 -20.44 -0.82 15.48
CA LEU A 22 -20.78 0.06 14.36
C LEU A 22 -20.05 -0.33 13.07
N THR A 23 -18.79 -0.78 13.16
CA THR A 23 -17.98 -1.23 12.02
C THR A 23 -18.53 -2.53 11.44
N MET A 24 -18.94 -3.48 12.29
CA MET A 24 -19.56 -4.74 11.86
C MET A 24 -20.93 -4.56 11.21
N CYS A 25 -21.77 -3.66 11.72
CA CYS A 25 -23.05 -3.33 11.08
C CYS A 25 -22.86 -2.59 9.76
N LYS A 26 -21.89 -1.67 9.66
CA LYS A 26 -21.58 -0.98 8.39
C LYS A 26 -20.93 -1.91 7.37
N LEU A 27 -20.02 -2.80 7.78
CA LEU A 27 -19.55 -3.89 6.91
C LEU A 27 -20.73 -4.75 6.48
N ALA A 28 -21.57 -5.24 7.39
CA ALA A 28 -22.73 -6.05 7.01
C ALA A 28 -23.69 -5.34 6.04
N ILE A 29 -23.90 -4.03 6.21
CA ILE A 29 -24.71 -3.19 5.30
C ILE A 29 -24.00 -3.04 3.95
N VAL A 30 -22.70 -2.75 3.90
CA VAL A 30 -21.89 -2.67 2.68
C VAL A 30 -21.85 -4.03 1.96
N TYR A 31 -21.60 -5.13 2.70
CA TYR A 31 -21.69 -6.52 2.22
C TYR A 31 -23.09 -6.82 1.65
N SER A 32 -24.16 -6.35 2.30
CA SER A 32 -25.54 -6.57 1.81
C SER A 32 -25.95 -5.68 0.62
N CYS A 33 -25.28 -4.55 0.41
CA CYS A 33 -25.66 -3.55 -0.57
C CYS A 33 -24.79 -3.62 -1.85
N VAL A 34 -23.50 -3.95 -1.74
CA VAL A 34 -22.59 -4.04 -2.90
C VAL A 34 -22.80 -5.33 -3.69
N CYS A 35 -23.04 -6.46 -3.01
CA CYS A 35 -23.30 -7.73 -3.68
C CYS A 35 -24.64 -7.81 -4.44
N LYS A 36 -25.55 -6.83 -4.27
CA LYS A 36 -26.80 -6.77 -5.03
C LYS A 36 -26.64 -6.17 -6.44
N ASN A 37 -25.53 -5.50 -6.72
CA ASN A 37 -25.35 -4.73 -7.96
C ASN A 37 -24.41 -5.37 -9.00
N ASN A 38 -23.69 -6.45 -8.65
CA ASN A 38 -22.69 -7.09 -9.52
C ASN A 38 -23.05 -8.52 -9.95
N SER A 39 -24.34 -8.86 -10.07
CA SER A 39 -24.74 -10.16 -10.63
C SER A 39 -24.57 -10.17 -12.15
N HIS A 40 -23.34 -10.41 -12.61
CA HIS A 40 -23.05 -11.03 -13.90
C HIS A 40 -22.41 -12.39 -13.67
N ASP A 41 -22.83 -13.36 -14.48
CA ASP A 41 -22.65 -14.80 -14.30
C ASP A 41 -21.20 -15.25 -14.03
N GLY A 42 -21.01 -15.96 -12.91
CA GLY A 42 -19.80 -16.74 -12.61
C GLY A 42 -19.42 -16.75 -11.12
N VAL A 43 -19.90 -17.75 -10.37
CA VAL A 43 -19.43 -18.19 -9.02
C VAL A 43 -19.02 -17.05 -8.06
N ALA A 44 -19.73 -15.93 -8.05
CA ALA A 44 -19.56 -14.94 -7.01
C ALA A 44 -20.15 -15.52 -5.71
N ASP A 45 -19.31 -15.71 -4.70
CA ASP A 45 -19.75 -16.15 -3.39
C ASP A 45 -20.84 -15.20 -2.88
N SER A 46 -21.99 -15.75 -2.49
CA SER A 46 -23.12 -14.96 -1.98
C SER A 46 -22.67 -13.96 -0.89
N PRO A 47 -23.31 -12.79 -0.75
CA PRO A 47 -23.00 -11.87 0.36
C PRO A 47 -23.01 -12.54 1.75
N ALA A 48 -23.83 -13.59 1.91
CA ALA A 48 -23.86 -14.40 3.12
C ALA A 48 -22.61 -15.27 3.30
N SER A 49 -22.04 -15.87 2.24
CA SER A 49 -20.77 -16.60 2.33
C SER A 49 -19.60 -15.65 2.59
N GLN A 50 -19.51 -14.55 1.86
CA GLN A 50 -18.50 -13.49 2.11
C GLN A 50 -18.48 -13.07 3.59
N ALA A 51 -19.64 -12.77 4.17
CA ALA A 51 -19.75 -12.39 5.59
C ALA A 51 -19.38 -13.53 6.56
N ARG A 52 -19.64 -14.80 6.20
CA ARG A 52 -19.20 -15.96 6.99
C ARG A 52 -17.68 -16.12 6.94
N HIS A 53 -17.06 -15.98 5.77
CA HIS A 53 -15.61 -16.06 5.62
C HIS A 53 -14.91 -14.95 6.41
N TYR A 54 -15.40 -13.70 6.35
CA TYR A 54 -14.86 -12.62 7.17
C TYR A 54 -15.00 -12.89 8.68
N LYS A 55 -16.14 -13.42 9.15
CA LYS A 55 -16.30 -13.83 10.56
C LYS A 55 -15.30 -14.93 10.96
N SER A 56 -15.07 -15.90 10.09
CA SER A 56 -14.06 -16.95 10.30
C SER A 56 -12.65 -16.36 10.36
N LEU A 57 -12.32 -15.40 9.49
CA LEU A 57 -11.03 -14.70 9.49
C LEU A 57 -10.82 -13.97 10.83
N GLN A 58 -11.83 -13.22 11.28
CA GLN A 58 -11.82 -12.53 12.57
C GLN A 58 -11.65 -13.50 13.75
N ALA A 59 -12.32 -14.64 13.71
CA ALA A 59 -12.20 -15.66 14.76
C ALA A 59 -10.82 -16.35 14.75
N LEU A 60 -10.25 -16.57 13.57
CA LEU A 60 -8.92 -17.15 13.39
C LEU A 60 -7.84 -16.21 13.94
N TRP A 61 -7.92 -14.92 13.61
CA TRP A 61 -6.93 -13.93 14.03
C TRP A 61 -6.92 -13.64 15.54
N ARG A 62 -8.01 -13.94 16.24
CA ARG A 62 -8.06 -13.86 17.72
C ARG A 62 -7.24 -14.96 18.40
N LYS A 63 -6.85 -16.01 17.68
CA LYS A 63 -6.04 -17.09 18.22
C LYS A 63 -4.56 -16.70 18.16
N PRO A 64 -3.76 -16.98 19.20
CA PRO A 64 -2.32 -16.85 19.10
C PRO A 64 -1.81 -17.81 18.01
N ASN A 65 -0.85 -17.34 17.20
CA ASN A 65 -0.25 -18.11 16.10
C ASN A 65 -1.27 -18.62 15.08
N ALA A 66 -2.09 -17.70 14.54
CA ALA A 66 -2.98 -18.02 13.44
C ALA A 66 -2.21 -18.69 12.29
N ASN A 67 -2.76 -19.77 11.74
CA ASN A 67 -2.15 -20.47 10.61
C ASN A 67 -2.23 -19.58 9.35
N LYS A 68 -1.08 -19.23 8.80
CA LYS A 68 -0.96 -18.30 7.66
C LYS A 68 -1.70 -18.78 6.42
N GLU A 69 -1.63 -20.07 6.09
CA GLU A 69 -2.34 -20.63 4.93
C GLU A 69 -3.86 -20.49 5.07
N SER A 70 -4.40 -20.73 6.26
CA SER A 70 -5.83 -20.56 6.57
C SER A 70 -6.26 -19.10 6.47
N VAL A 71 -5.39 -18.17 6.89
CA VAL A 71 -5.61 -16.73 6.72
C VAL A 71 -5.65 -16.38 5.24
N THR A 72 -4.65 -16.82 4.46
CA THR A 72 -4.58 -16.63 3.00
C THR A 72 -5.82 -17.16 2.30
N GLN A 73 -6.26 -18.39 2.61
CA GLN A 73 -7.46 -18.99 2.02
C GLN A 73 -8.72 -18.17 2.33
N LEU A 74 -8.87 -17.70 3.59
CA LEU A 74 -10.02 -16.88 3.96
C LEU A 74 -9.99 -15.51 3.26
N LEU A 75 -8.81 -14.90 3.15
CA LEU A 75 -8.61 -13.65 2.41
C LEU A 75 -8.93 -13.80 0.92
N ASP A 76 -8.68 -14.97 0.32
CA ASP A 76 -9.03 -15.28 -1.08
C ASP A 76 -10.55 -15.43 -1.27
N LEU A 77 -11.22 -16.13 -0.35
CA LEU A 77 -12.66 -16.38 -0.40
C LEU A 77 -13.47 -15.10 -0.20
N GLU A 78 -13.06 -14.22 0.71
CA GLU A 78 -13.78 -12.99 1.03
C GLU A 78 -13.27 -11.72 0.29
N PHE A 79 -12.41 -11.92 -0.72
CA PHE A 79 -11.73 -10.84 -1.44
C PHE A 79 -12.70 -9.77 -1.98
N GLU A 80 -13.80 -10.19 -2.62
CA GLU A 80 -14.76 -9.28 -3.26
C GLU A 80 -15.38 -8.31 -2.26
N ALA A 81 -15.79 -8.81 -1.09
CA ALA A 81 -16.42 -7.97 -0.09
C ALA A 81 -15.43 -7.06 0.63
N ARG A 82 -14.18 -7.52 0.83
CA ARG A 82 -13.10 -6.68 1.33
C ARG A 82 -12.83 -5.51 0.38
N ARG A 83 -12.69 -5.77 -0.93
CA ARG A 83 -12.46 -4.72 -1.92
C ARG A 83 -13.64 -3.74 -1.99
N ALA A 84 -14.86 -4.25 -2.02
CA ALA A 84 -16.06 -3.44 -1.94
C ALA A 84 -16.10 -2.51 -0.72
N PHE A 85 -15.65 -2.97 0.45
CA PHE A 85 -15.55 -2.16 1.66
C PHE A 85 -14.46 -1.06 1.53
N ILE A 86 -13.26 -1.43 1.09
CA ILE A 86 -12.10 -0.53 0.98
C ILE A 86 -12.34 0.56 -0.09
N ASP A 87 -12.95 0.17 -1.20
CA ASP A 87 -13.19 1.04 -2.34
C ASP A 87 -14.44 1.92 -2.17
N SER A 88 -15.25 1.66 -1.13
CA SER A 88 -16.44 2.46 -0.84
C SER A 88 -16.10 3.86 -0.31
N ASP A 89 -17.00 4.81 -0.57
CA ASP A 89 -16.92 6.16 0.00
C ASP A 89 -17.30 6.22 1.50
N VAL A 90 -17.58 5.07 2.13
CA VAL A 90 -17.94 4.98 3.55
C VAL A 90 -16.75 5.33 4.44
N VAL A 91 -15.53 5.01 3.98
CA VAL A 91 -14.29 5.31 4.70
C VAL A 91 -13.55 6.44 4.00
N LYS A 92 -13.49 7.59 4.67
CA LYS A 92 -12.74 8.75 4.19
C LYS A 92 -11.25 8.42 4.04
N GLN A 93 -10.62 9.01 3.04
CA GLN A 93 -9.22 8.75 2.68
C GLN A 93 -8.25 8.88 3.86
N ASP A 94 -8.42 9.90 4.69
CA ASP A 94 -7.58 10.18 5.87
C ASP A 94 -7.73 9.13 6.97
N GLU A 95 -8.88 8.45 7.06
CA GLU A 95 -9.16 7.41 8.05
C GLU A 95 -9.00 5.98 7.51
N ARG A 96 -8.76 5.81 6.20
CA ARG A 96 -8.69 4.48 5.53
C ARG A 96 -7.72 3.54 6.23
N HIS A 97 -6.48 4.00 6.42
CA HIS A 97 -5.44 3.19 7.02
C HIS A 97 -5.80 2.70 8.43
N VAL A 98 -6.40 3.54 9.28
CA VAL A 98 -6.86 3.14 10.62
C VAL A 98 -7.96 2.08 10.53
N LYS A 99 -9.05 2.39 9.82
CA LYS A 99 -10.23 1.51 9.79
C LYS A 99 -9.98 0.18 9.10
N ILE A 100 -9.17 0.19 8.03
CA ILE A 100 -8.84 -1.04 7.31
C ILE A 100 -7.90 -1.91 8.16
N MET A 101 -6.92 -1.32 8.85
CA MET A 101 -6.02 -2.08 9.73
C MET A 101 -6.73 -2.63 10.97
N GLU A 102 -7.76 -1.95 11.47
CA GLU A 102 -8.66 -2.49 12.50
C GLU A 102 -9.50 -3.67 11.96
N ALA A 103 -10.01 -3.56 10.74
CA ALA A 103 -10.83 -4.59 10.11
C ALA A 103 -10.02 -5.80 9.61
N TYR A 104 -8.76 -5.59 9.24
CA TYR A 104 -7.85 -6.58 8.66
C TYR A 104 -6.45 -6.49 9.30
N PRO A 105 -6.33 -6.85 10.60
CA PRO A 105 -5.07 -6.79 11.32
C PRO A 105 -3.98 -7.70 10.72
N CYS A 106 -4.34 -8.68 9.89
CA CYS A 106 -3.41 -9.52 9.15
C CYS A 106 -2.51 -8.74 8.18
N PHE A 107 -2.90 -7.55 7.73
CA PHE A 107 -2.03 -6.70 6.90
C PHE A 107 -0.85 -6.07 7.67
N ARG A 108 -0.75 -6.33 8.97
CA ARG A 108 0.48 -6.07 9.76
C ARG A 108 1.58 -7.09 9.46
N GLU A 109 1.25 -8.21 8.84
CA GLU A 109 2.24 -9.17 8.32
C GLU A 109 2.52 -8.87 6.84
N ILE A 110 3.79 -8.60 6.53
CA ILE A 110 4.23 -8.19 5.18
C ILE A 110 3.85 -9.24 4.12
N GLU A 111 3.90 -10.53 4.47
CA GLU A 111 3.49 -11.61 3.55
C GLU A 111 2.03 -11.45 3.10
N HIS A 112 1.10 -11.23 4.04
CA HIS A 112 -0.32 -11.03 3.71
C HIS A 112 -0.57 -9.70 2.98
N LEU A 113 0.21 -8.66 3.28
CA LEU A 113 0.17 -7.39 2.57
C LEU A 113 0.62 -7.53 1.11
N MET A 114 1.73 -8.23 0.87
CA MET A 114 2.23 -8.50 -0.48
C MET A 114 1.29 -9.42 -1.25
N ASP A 115 0.74 -10.45 -0.60
CA ASP A 115 -0.30 -11.28 -1.23
C ASP A 115 -1.56 -10.49 -1.57
N GLU A 116 -1.92 -9.44 -0.81
CA GLU A 116 -3.04 -8.56 -1.18
C GLU A 116 -2.74 -7.79 -2.47
N LEU A 117 -1.51 -7.31 -2.66
CA LEU A 117 -1.09 -6.70 -3.93
C LEU A 117 -1.27 -7.68 -5.10
N ARG A 118 -0.90 -8.96 -4.92
CA ARG A 118 -1.14 -10.02 -5.90
C ARG A 118 -2.63 -10.21 -6.18
N ARG A 119 -3.47 -10.33 -5.15
CA ARG A 119 -4.93 -10.49 -5.32
C ARG A 119 -5.55 -9.36 -6.14
N ILE A 120 -5.06 -8.13 -5.96
CA ILE A 120 -5.57 -6.96 -6.66
C ILE A 120 -5.15 -6.95 -8.14
N LEU A 121 -3.89 -7.27 -8.43
CA LEU A 121 -3.33 -7.09 -9.78
C LEU A 121 -3.39 -8.35 -10.64
N GLN A 122 -3.12 -9.51 -10.05
CA GLN A 122 -2.91 -10.78 -10.74
C GLN A 122 -3.37 -11.95 -9.84
N ARG A 123 -4.67 -11.98 -9.50
CA ARG A 123 -5.27 -12.92 -8.53
C ARG A 123 -4.92 -14.40 -8.77
N ASP A 124 -4.80 -14.80 -10.03
CA ASP A 124 -4.57 -16.20 -10.41
C ASP A 124 -3.09 -16.54 -10.63
N ASN A 125 -2.20 -15.54 -10.70
CA ASN A 125 -0.76 -15.76 -10.81
C ASN A 125 -0.16 -15.90 -9.42
N MET A 126 0.23 -17.11 -9.02
CA MET A 126 0.86 -17.39 -7.73
C MET A 126 2.33 -16.95 -7.68
N ASP A 127 3.00 -16.84 -8.83
CA ASP A 127 4.40 -16.43 -8.93
C ASP A 127 4.58 -14.91 -9.02
N PHE A 128 3.48 -14.16 -9.13
CA PHE A 128 3.49 -12.72 -9.36
C PHE A 128 4.38 -11.93 -8.39
N ILE A 129 4.37 -12.25 -7.09
CA ILE A 129 5.21 -11.53 -6.11
C ILE A 129 6.69 -11.80 -6.34
N SER A 130 7.06 -13.03 -6.69
CA SER A 130 8.43 -13.36 -7.08
C SER A 130 8.84 -12.61 -8.34
N GLU A 131 7.97 -12.58 -9.37
CA GLU A 131 8.20 -11.81 -10.60
C GLU A 131 8.32 -10.29 -10.35
N VAL A 132 7.52 -9.73 -9.44
CA VAL A 132 7.61 -8.32 -9.03
C VAL A 132 8.95 -8.04 -8.35
N LYS A 133 9.41 -8.93 -7.46
CA LYS A 133 10.72 -8.80 -6.80
C LYS A 133 11.87 -8.87 -7.81
N GLU A 134 11.80 -9.77 -8.78
CA GLU A 134 12.78 -9.84 -9.87
C GLU A 134 12.81 -8.57 -10.71
N ARG A 135 11.63 -8.07 -11.13
CA ARG A 135 11.50 -6.79 -11.85
C ARG A 135 12.02 -5.62 -11.02
N TRP A 136 11.78 -5.62 -9.71
CA TRP A 136 12.29 -4.59 -8.80
C TRP A 136 13.81 -4.58 -8.74
N VAL A 137 14.45 -5.74 -8.63
CA VAL A 137 15.92 -5.87 -8.63
C VAL A 137 16.49 -5.33 -9.95
N GLU A 138 15.88 -5.66 -11.07
CA GLU A 138 16.33 -5.17 -12.38
C GLU A 138 16.11 -3.66 -12.53
N PHE A 139 14.94 -3.17 -12.15
CA PHE A 139 14.64 -1.74 -12.10
C PHE A 139 15.66 -0.98 -11.26
N CYS A 140 15.98 -1.47 -10.06
CA CYS A 140 16.98 -0.87 -9.16
C CYS A 140 18.35 -0.73 -9.82
N LYS A 141 18.82 -1.75 -10.55
CA LYS A 141 20.08 -1.66 -11.30
C LYS A 141 20.02 -0.55 -12.35
N GLN A 142 18.95 -0.51 -13.14
CA GLN A 142 18.77 0.50 -14.18
C GLN A 142 18.77 1.92 -13.60
N VAL A 143 17.97 2.15 -12.55
CA VAL A 143 17.87 3.48 -11.92
C VAL A 143 19.14 3.87 -11.16
N GLN A 144 19.92 2.90 -10.67
CA GLN A 144 21.21 3.19 -10.03
C GLN A 144 22.19 3.79 -11.05
N PHE A 145 22.36 3.18 -12.22
CA PHE A 145 23.21 3.72 -13.29
C PHE A 145 22.68 5.06 -13.81
N TYR A 146 21.36 5.14 -14.02
CA TYR A 146 20.71 6.37 -14.46
C TYR A 146 20.88 7.52 -13.45
N GLY A 147 20.80 7.23 -12.16
CA GLY A 147 21.00 8.18 -11.08
C GLY A 147 22.43 8.73 -11.02
N VAL A 148 23.43 7.87 -11.23
CA VAL A 148 24.83 8.29 -11.35
C VAL A 148 25.03 9.16 -12.58
N PHE A 149 24.45 8.77 -13.73
CA PHE A 149 24.48 9.57 -14.95
C PHE A 149 23.84 10.96 -14.76
N LYS A 150 22.69 11.03 -14.07
CA LYS A 150 22.02 12.28 -13.69
C LYS A 150 22.74 13.07 -12.59
N LYS A 151 23.82 12.53 -12.01
CA LYS A 151 24.59 13.14 -10.91
C LYS A 151 23.75 13.39 -9.65
N VAL A 152 22.69 12.60 -9.46
CA VAL A 152 21.81 12.67 -8.28
C VAL A 152 22.08 11.52 -7.31
N LEU A 153 22.82 10.50 -7.75
CA LEU A 153 23.27 9.38 -6.93
C LEU A 153 24.79 9.30 -6.95
N LYS A 154 25.40 9.00 -5.80
CA LYS A 154 26.83 8.73 -5.71
C LYS A 154 27.14 7.31 -6.17
N SER A 155 28.41 7.05 -6.49
CA SER A 155 28.88 5.70 -6.77
C SER A 155 28.64 4.80 -5.55
N PRO A 156 28.05 3.60 -5.71
CA PRO A 156 27.77 2.69 -4.60
C PRO A 156 29.01 1.96 -4.05
N VAL A 157 30.20 2.23 -4.61
CA VAL A 157 31.44 1.55 -4.23
C VAL A 157 31.76 1.81 -2.76
N GLY A 158 31.94 0.73 -2.00
CA GLY A 158 32.27 0.79 -0.57
C GLY A 158 31.06 0.95 0.36
N MET A 159 29.85 1.03 -0.16
CA MET A 159 28.61 1.10 0.64
C MET A 159 28.06 -0.30 0.92
N SER A 160 27.54 -0.51 2.12
CA SER A 160 26.74 -1.69 2.46
C SER A 160 25.43 -1.73 1.65
N LYS A 161 24.77 -2.90 1.59
CA LYS A 161 23.49 -3.03 0.88
C LYS A 161 22.41 -2.08 1.43
N ALA A 162 22.35 -1.92 2.75
CA ALA A 162 21.40 -1.01 3.39
C ALA A 162 21.68 0.45 3.02
N GLU A 163 22.95 0.88 3.06
CA GLU A 163 23.33 2.24 2.64
C GLU A 163 23.02 2.49 1.17
N GLN A 164 23.27 1.53 0.28
CA GLN A 164 22.91 1.63 -1.13
C GLN A 164 21.40 1.80 -1.32
N ALA A 165 20.59 1.03 -0.59
CA ALA A 165 19.13 1.12 -0.65
C ALA A 165 18.64 2.49 -0.16
N ILE A 166 19.19 3.00 0.95
CA ILE A 166 18.86 4.32 1.51
C ILE A 166 19.20 5.43 0.52
N GLU A 167 20.42 5.46 -0.01
CA GLU A 167 20.83 6.48 -0.99
C GLU A 167 19.96 6.42 -2.25
N LEU A 168 19.66 5.22 -2.76
CA LEU A 168 18.81 5.06 -3.92
C LEU A 168 17.41 5.63 -3.64
N MET A 169 16.79 5.26 -2.51
CA MET A 169 15.46 5.75 -2.11
C MET A 169 15.43 7.27 -1.97
N HIS A 170 16.47 7.89 -1.41
CA HIS A 170 16.57 9.35 -1.33
C HIS A 170 16.73 10.01 -2.71
N ALA A 171 17.44 9.38 -3.65
CA ALA A 171 17.71 9.93 -4.98
C ALA A 171 16.56 9.74 -5.97
N LEU A 172 15.73 8.70 -5.81
CA LEU A 172 14.64 8.34 -6.74
C LEU A 172 13.73 9.54 -7.13
N PRO A 173 13.26 10.40 -6.20
CA PRO A 173 12.43 11.55 -6.56
C PRO A 173 13.14 12.58 -7.43
N ALA A 174 14.46 12.72 -7.32
CA ALA A 174 15.25 13.61 -8.16
C ALA A 174 15.48 13.03 -9.57
N MET A 175 15.52 11.70 -9.69
CA MET A 175 15.55 11.02 -10.99
C MET A 175 14.21 11.19 -11.74
N PHE A 176 13.11 11.13 -10.99
CA PHE A 176 11.73 11.16 -11.49
C PHE A 176 10.88 12.27 -10.83
N PRO A 177 11.19 13.54 -11.11
CA PRO A 177 10.56 14.66 -10.43
C PRO A 177 9.08 14.79 -10.80
N SER A 178 8.24 14.93 -9.77
CA SER A 178 6.82 15.26 -9.95
C SER A 178 6.64 16.76 -10.23
N ALA A 179 5.58 17.12 -10.95
CA ALA A 179 5.28 18.53 -11.23
C ALA A 179 4.89 19.34 -9.98
N SER A 180 4.41 18.67 -8.93
CA SER A 180 4.04 19.32 -7.67
C SER A 180 5.25 19.39 -6.72
N PRO A 181 5.56 20.56 -6.15
CA PRO A 181 6.66 20.67 -5.19
C PRO A 181 6.33 19.94 -3.88
N PRO A 182 7.35 19.54 -3.10
CA PRO A 182 7.15 19.08 -1.72
C PRO A 182 6.44 20.13 -0.86
N PRO A 183 5.61 19.71 0.12
CA PRO A 183 5.08 20.59 1.15
C PRO A 183 6.17 21.44 1.82
N LYS A 184 5.88 22.70 2.16
CA LYS A 184 6.86 23.68 2.69
C LYS A 184 7.69 23.22 3.90
N LYS A 185 7.21 22.24 4.65
CA LYS A 185 7.85 21.72 5.86
C LYS A 185 8.74 20.51 5.60
N MET A 186 8.77 20.00 4.37
CA MET A 186 9.65 18.92 3.95
C MET A 186 10.87 19.50 3.27
N ARG A 187 12.04 18.91 3.54
CA ARG A 187 13.30 19.35 2.94
C ARG A 187 13.44 18.90 1.50
N ASP A 188 13.00 17.67 1.22
CA ASP A 188 13.00 17.08 -0.11
C ASP A 188 11.80 16.14 -0.29
N ALA A 189 11.61 15.66 -1.52
CA ALA A 189 10.47 14.81 -1.85
C ALA A 189 10.56 13.40 -1.25
N SER A 190 11.75 12.91 -0.92
CA SER A 190 11.95 11.55 -0.38
C SER A 190 11.41 11.41 1.05
N GLU A 191 11.37 12.51 1.82
CA GLU A 191 10.70 12.58 3.13
C GLU A 191 9.19 12.19 3.06
N ALA A 192 8.62 12.09 1.85
CA ALA A 192 7.27 11.56 1.63
C ALA A 192 7.15 10.06 1.92
N PHE A 193 8.24 9.28 1.84
CA PHE A 193 8.18 7.82 1.94
C PHE A 193 9.38 7.17 2.63
N ILE A 194 10.48 7.88 2.91
CA ILE A 194 11.59 7.35 3.71
C ILE A 194 12.07 8.36 4.76
N HIS A 195 12.40 7.88 5.95
CA HIS A 195 13.11 8.64 6.98
C HIS A 195 14.09 7.73 7.74
N VAL A 196 15.36 8.13 7.79
CA VAL A 196 16.38 7.45 8.60
C VAL A 196 16.39 8.07 9.99
N LEU A 197 16.06 7.26 11.00
CA LEU A 197 16.01 7.66 12.39
C LEU A 197 17.39 8.04 12.92
N LYS A 198 17.47 9.15 13.63
CA LYS A 198 18.68 9.51 14.38
C LYS A 198 18.80 8.65 15.63
N GLU A 199 20.02 8.52 16.17
CA GLU A 199 20.36 7.64 17.32
C GLU A 199 19.47 7.80 18.57
N LYS A 200 18.83 8.97 18.76
CA LYS A 200 17.91 9.26 19.89
C LYS A 200 16.51 9.67 19.46
N GLU A 201 16.19 9.50 18.18
CA GLU A 201 14.88 9.84 17.65
C GLU A 201 13.91 8.69 17.89
N ASP A 202 12.90 8.95 18.70
CA ASP A 202 11.84 8.00 18.96
C ASP A 202 10.89 7.88 17.74
N PRO A 203 10.67 6.68 17.19
CA PRO A 203 9.83 6.47 16.00
C PRO A 203 8.40 7.02 16.17
N GLU A 204 7.75 6.75 17.31
CA GLU A 204 6.37 7.18 17.54
C GLU A 204 6.26 8.70 17.64
N SER A 205 7.20 9.32 18.35
CA SER A 205 7.27 10.78 18.48
C SER A 205 7.53 11.46 17.14
N PHE A 206 8.31 10.84 16.26
CA PHE A 206 8.50 11.32 14.89
C PHE A 206 7.19 11.23 14.10
N LEU A 207 6.54 10.06 14.10
CA LEU A 207 5.30 9.80 13.38
C LEU A 207 4.18 10.77 13.76
N LYS A 208 3.99 11.05 15.06
CA LYS A 208 2.98 12.02 15.56
C LYS A 208 3.20 13.46 15.09
N LYS A 209 4.44 13.83 14.76
CA LYS A 209 4.79 15.18 14.27
C LYS A 209 4.72 15.29 12.75
N ARG A 210 4.62 14.17 12.06
CA ARG A 210 4.66 14.11 10.59
C ARG A 210 3.39 14.72 10.00
N HIS A 211 3.57 15.51 8.94
CA HIS A 211 2.48 16.23 8.29
C HIS A 211 1.75 15.44 7.20
N LEU A 212 2.36 14.37 6.69
CA LEU A 212 1.78 13.52 5.66
C LEU A 212 1.25 12.24 6.28
N SER A 213 -0.01 11.93 5.97
CA SER A 213 -0.69 10.68 6.38
C SER A 213 -0.51 9.54 5.37
N CYS A 214 0.57 9.56 4.58
CA CYS A 214 0.85 8.55 3.55
C CYS A 214 1.80 7.46 4.08
N PRO A 215 1.87 6.30 3.40
CA PRO A 215 2.88 5.28 3.66
C PRO A 215 4.30 5.84 3.77
N LEU A 216 5.06 5.29 4.72
CA LEU A 216 6.42 5.68 5.08
C LEU A 216 7.22 4.47 5.55
N LEU A 217 8.49 4.47 5.22
CA LEU A 217 9.49 3.60 5.80
C LEU A 217 10.40 4.38 6.75
N LEU A 218 10.36 4.01 8.03
CA LEU A 218 11.35 4.45 9.01
C LEU A 218 12.50 3.44 9.02
N VAL A 219 13.73 3.91 8.94
CA VAL A 219 14.92 3.07 8.94
C VAL A 219 15.71 3.37 10.21
N SER A 220 15.95 2.35 11.03
CA SER A 220 16.86 2.42 12.19
C SER A 220 18.16 1.66 11.89
N ALA A 221 19.04 1.55 12.89
CA ALA A 221 20.29 0.81 12.73
C ALA A 221 20.06 -0.70 12.44
N THR A 222 19.03 -1.30 13.04
CA THR A 222 18.80 -2.75 12.99
C THR A 222 17.54 -3.13 12.22
N ASN A 223 16.47 -2.34 12.35
CA ASN A 223 15.16 -2.67 11.80
C ASN A 223 14.57 -1.51 11.02
N CYS A 224 13.56 -1.83 10.21
CA CYS A 224 12.74 -0.89 9.49
C CYS A 224 11.29 -0.99 9.94
N ILE A 225 10.60 0.14 10.05
CA ILE A 225 9.19 0.21 10.42
C ILE A 225 8.41 0.78 9.25
N LEU A 226 7.48 0.00 8.74
CA LEU A 226 6.50 0.44 7.78
C LEU A 226 5.34 1.11 8.52
N ALA A 227 4.98 2.33 8.16
CA ALA A 227 3.94 3.11 8.82
C ALA A 227 3.02 3.80 7.81
N VAL A 228 1.80 4.13 8.22
CA VAL A 228 0.89 5.02 7.48
C VAL A 228 0.36 6.06 8.44
N GLY A 229 0.62 7.34 8.14
CA GLY A 229 0.33 8.42 9.08
C GLY A 229 1.11 8.25 10.38
N ASP A 230 0.40 8.22 11.50
CA ASP A 230 0.98 8.00 12.82
C ASP A 230 0.96 6.53 13.28
N ASN A 231 0.48 5.62 12.42
CA ASN A 231 0.27 4.22 12.76
C ASN A 231 1.39 3.33 12.21
N PRO A 232 2.22 2.71 13.08
CA PRO A 232 3.11 1.64 12.66
C PRO A 232 2.30 0.41 12.25
N ILE A 233 2.65 -0.16 11.11
CA ILE A 233 1.96 -1.30 10.49
C ILE A 233 2.75 -2.58 10.70
N ALA A 234 4.02 -2.58 10.29
CA ALA A 234 4.88 -3.75 10.30
C ALA A 234 6.33 -3.35 10.63
N GLU A 235 7.09 -4.28 11.18
CA GLU A 235 8.53 -4.15 11.41
C GLU A 235 9.26 -5.30 10.71
N PHE A 236 10.42 -5.03 10.13
CA PHE A 236 11.25 -6.02 9.45
C PHE A 236 12.73 -5.68 9.55
N HIS A 237 13.60 -6.67 9.28
CA HIS A 237 15.05 -6.50 9.43
C HIS A 237 15.63 -5.64 8.30
N ASN A 238 16.71 -4.91 8.57
CA ASN A 238 17.35 -4.03 7.58
C ASN A 238 17.90 -4.76 6.34
N ASP A 239 18.10 -6.09 6.41
CA ASP A 239 18.52 -6.91 5.26
C ASP A 239 17.50 -6.84 4.11
N ASP A 240 16.21 -6.70 4.44
CA ASP A 240 15.12 -6.60 3.48
C ASP A 240 14.78 -5.15 3.11
N LEU A 241 15.58 -4.16 3.55
CA LEU A 241 15.37 -2.73 3.27
C LEU A 241 15.32 -2.44 1.77
N HIS A 242 16.04 -3.21 0.97
CA HIS A 242 16.04 -3.10 -0.48
C HIS A 242 14.63 -3.32 -1.08
N GLU A 243 13.75 -4.08 -0.43
CA GLU A 243 12.35 -4.29 -0.84
C GLU A 243 11.39 -3.24 -0.26
N GLY A 244 11.86 -2.31 0.58
CA GLY A 244 11.00 -1.38 1.33
C GLY A 244 10.04 -0.57 0.47
N MET A 245 10.46 -0.16 -0.73
CA MET A 245 9.58 0.53 -1.69
C MET A 245 8.44 -0.36 -2.23
N LEU A 246 8.65 -1.68 -2.34
CA LEU A 246 7.60 -2.63 -2.70
C LEU A 246 6.55 -2.72 -1.59
N TYR A 247 6.96 -2.68 -0.33
CA TYR A 247 6.03 -2.69 0.80
C TYR A 247 5.23 -1.38 0.86
N ILE A 248 5.87 -0.24 0.56
CA ILE A 248 5.20 1.06 0.45
C ILE A 248 4.14 1.03 -0.66
N ILE A 249 4.49 0.54 -1.86
CA ILE A 249 3.51 0.50 -2.96
C ILE A 249 2.39 -0.50 -2.65
N ALA A 250 2.69 -1.65 -2.05
CA ALA A 250 1.67 -2.61 -1.61
C ALA A 250 0.65 -1.97 -0.65
N LEU A 251 1.07 -1.11 0.29
CA LEU A 251 0.14 -0.37 1.14
C LEU A 251 -0.79 0.56 0.37
N TYR A 252 -0.30 1.25 -0.66
CA TYR A 252 -1.18 2.10 -1.47
C TYR A 252 -2.28 1.29 -2.16
N TYR A 253 -1.99 0.07 -2.61
CA TYR A 253 -2.97 -0.83 -3.22
C TYR A 253 -3.91 -1.46 -2.20
N ALA A 254 -3.36 -2.07 -1.16
CA ALA A 254 -4.12 -2.75 -0.12
C ALA A 254 -5.09 -1.80 0.57
N LEU A 255 -4.70 -0.54 0.80
CA LEU A 255 -5.50 0.46 1.50
C LEU A 255 -6.22 1.45 0.57
N HIS A 256 -6.05 1.30 -0.75
CA HIS A 256 -6.55 2.23 -1.77
C HIS A 256 -6.27 3.69 -1.41
N LEU A 257 -5.00 4.03 -1.25
CA LEU A 257 -4.56 5.38 -0.89
C LEU A 257 -4.13 6.17 -2.13
N THR A 258 -4.37 7.48 -2.11
CA THR A 258 -3.89 8.38 -3.16
C THR A 258 -2.41 8.68 -2.99
N TYR A 259 -1.65 8.65 -4.09
CA TYR A 259 -0.25 9.04 -4.10
C TYR A 259 -0.06 10.51 -3.71
N PRO A 260 0.93 10.84 -2.84
CA PRO A 260 1.31 12.21 -2.56
C PRO A 260 1.81 12.87 -3.84
N LYS A 261 1.26 14.06 -4.17
CA LYS A 261 1.54 14.72 -5.44
C LYS A 261 3.03 14.96 -5.71
N CYS A 262 3.83 15.19 -4.66
CA CYS A 262 5.28 15.44 -4.77
C CYS A 262 6.11 14.22 -5.20
N VAL A 263 5.57 13.00 -5.06
CA VAL A 263 6.23 11.75 -5.47
C VAL A 263 5.37 10.90 -6.42
N SER A 264 4.23 11.45 -6.87
CA SER A 264 3.29 10.76 -7.76
C SER A 264 3.95 10.22 -9.04
N THR A 265 4.83 10.99 -9.68
CA THR A 265 5.54 10.54 -10.88
C THR A 265 6.43 9.32 -10.62
N LEU A 266 7.17 9.32 -9.51
CA LEU A 266 7.99 8.17 -9.11
C LEU A 266 7.13 6.94 -8.88
N LEU A 267 6.06 7.07 -8.09
CA LEU A 267 5.18 5.94 -7.77
C LEU A 267 4.46 5.40 -9.01
N SER A 268 4.07 6.25 -9.95
CA SER A 268 3.52 5.83 -11.25
C SER A 268 4.53 5.07 -12.12
N ILE A 269 5.82 5.43 -12.07
CA ILE A 269 6.87 4.67 -12.77
C ILE A 269 7.07 3.30 -12.13
N ILE A 270 7.09 3.21 -10.80
CA ILE A 270 7.17 1.90 -10.12
C ILE A 270 5.93 1.06 -10.44
N GLN A 271 4.74 1.66 -10.44
CA GLN A 271 3.51 1.00 -10.84
C GLN A 271 3.60 0.42 -12.26
N SER A 272 4.05 1.20 -13.25
CA SER A 272 4.10 0.70 -14.64
C SER A 272 5.26 -0.26 -14.89
N GLU A 273 6.47 0.07 -14.43
CA GLU A 273 7.68 -0.69 -14.79
C GLU A 273 7.92 -1.90 -13.89
N VAL A 274 7.50 -1.84 -12.62
CA VAL A 274 7.78 -2.90 -11.64
C VAL A 274 6.56 -3.76 -11.41
N LEU A 275 5.38 -3.16 -11.16
CA LEU A 275 4.16 -3.93 -10.95
C LEU A 275 3.59 -4.43 -12.28
N GLY A 276 3.83 -3.72 -13.39
CA GLY A 276 3.23 -4.00 -14.69
C GLY A 276 1.75 -3.63 -14.74
N ASP A 277 1.31 -2.74 -13.85
CA ASP A 277 -0.06 -2.27 -13.81
C ASP A 277 -0.27 -1.07 -14.74
N ALA A 278 -1.45 -1.01 -15.35
CA ALA A 278 -1.79 0.01 -16.31
C ALA A 278 -2.18 1.32 -15.61
N LEU A 279 -1.49 2.40 -15.95
CA LEU A 279 -1.86 3.73 -15.46
C LEU A 279 -3.12 4.24 -16.15
N HIS A 280 -4.04 4.78 -15.34
CA HIS A 280 -5.16 5.55 -15.86
C HIS A 280 -4.64 6.72 -16.73
N PRO A 281 -5.33 7.11 -17.82
CA PRO A 281 -4.86 8.16 -18.72
C PRO A 281 -4.52 9.50 -18.03
N GLN A 282 -5.21 9.82 -16.95
CA GLN A 282 -4.97 11.03 -16.15
C GLN A 282 -3.63 11.02 -15.39
N ASP A 283 -3.13 9.83 -15.05
CA ASP A 283 -1.89 9.64 -14.30
C ASP A 283 -0.67 9.55 -15.22
N GLN A 284 -0.90 9.38 -16.54
CA GLN A 284 0.12 9.49 -17.58
C GLN A 284 0.48 10.96 -17.87
N THR A 285 0.89 11.67 -16.83
CA THR A 285 1.29 13.07 -16.87
C THR A 285 2.50 13.31 -17.78
N SER A 286 2.75 14.57 -18.13
CA SER A 286 3.96 14.95 -18.89
C SER A 286 5.24 14.60 -18.14
N SER A 287 5.28 14.78 -16.81
CA SER A 287 6.40 14.37 -15.95
C SER A 287 6.65 12.87 -16.01
N PHE A 288 5.59 12.05 -15.93
CA PHE A 288 5.68 10.60 -16.08
C PHE A 288 6.24 10.20 -17.44
N LYS A 289 5.63 10.68 -18.54
CA LYS A 289 6.06 10.36 -19.90
C LYS A 289 7.52 10.75 -20.14
N LYS A 290 7.90 11.96 -19.71
CA LYS A 290 9.26 12.46 -19.84
C LYS A 290 10.26 11.61 -19.05
N GLY A 291 10.03 11.40 -17.75
CA GLY A 291 10.93 10.64 -16.89
C GLY A 291 11.14 9.21 -17.39
N LEU A 292 10.04 8.56 -17.81
CA LEU A 292 10.11 7.21 -18.36
C LEU A 292 10.86 7.17 -19.70
N SER A 293 10.59 8.11 -20.62
CA SER A 293 11.28 8.16 -21.90
C SER A 293 12.78 8.43 -21.75
N GLU A 294 13.18 9.31 -20.84
CA GLU A 294 14.58 9.60 -20.57
C GLU A 294 15.30 8.39 -19.99
N MET A 295 14.67 7.67 -19.05
CA MET A 295 15.25 6.46 -18.46
C MET A 295 15.40 5.35 -19.51
N ARG A 296 14.37 5.08 -20.32
CA ARG A 296 14.43 4.04 -21.36
C ARG A 296 15.47 4.35 -22.43
N ALA A 297 15.55 5.61 -22.86
CA ALA A 297 16.59 6.05 -23.79
C ALA A 297 18.01 5.88 -23.21
N PHE A 298 18.19 6.04 -21.90
CA PHE A 298 19.48 5.79 -21.24
C PHE A 298 19.82 4.29 -21.17
N VAL A 299 18.85 3.45 -20.82
CA VAL A 299 19.05 2.00 -20.71
C VAL A 299 19.28 1.34 -22.08
N GLY A 300 18.81 1.96 -23.16
CA GLY A 300 18.97 1.44 -24.53
C GLY A 300 17.83 0.53 -24.97
N ASN A 301 16.63 0.73 -24.42
CA ASN A 301 15.39 0.04 -24.81
C ASN A 301 14.56 0.88 -25.79
#